data_AF-A0A2M9US99-F1
#
_entry.id   AF-A0A2M9US99-F1
#
_cell.length_a   1.000
_cell.length_b   1.000
_cell.length_c   1.000
_cell.angle_alpha   90.00
_cell.angle_beta   90.00
_cell.angle_gamma   90.00
#
_symmetry.space_group_name_H-M   'P 1'
#
loop_
_entity.id
_entity.type
_entity.pdbx_description
1 polymer ?
#
loop_
_entity_poly.entity_id
_entity_poly.type
_entity_poly.pdbx_seq_one_letter_code
_entity_poly.pdbx_strand_id
1 'polypeptide(L)' 'MEGTATEAQKNVVIVNAAFAIRVICPEKPIEECIALARESLESGKARETLKKFVELNG' A
#
# COMPACT_ATOMS: atom_id res chain seq x y z
N MET A 1 -5.59 -5.51 6.01
CA MET A 1 -4.89 -6.80 6.14
C MET A 1 -5.31 -7.49 7.43
N GLU A 2 -4.96 -8.76 7.64
CA GLU A 2 -5.29 -9.50 8.88
C GLU A 2 -4.38 -9.14 10.08
N GLY A 3 -3.42 -8.23 9.90
CA GLY A 3 -2.60 -7.69 10.98
C GLY A 3 -1.52 -8.63 11.50
N THR A 4 -1.28 -9.77 10.84
CA THR A 4 -0.36 -10.83 11.27
C THR A 4 1.08 -10.68 10.80
N ALA A 5 1.36 -9.71 9.91
CA ALA A 5 2.70 -9.47 9.40
C ALA A 5 3.62 -8.84 10.45
N THR A 6 4.90 -9.21 10.44
CA THR A 6 5.95 -8.54 11.23
C THR A 6 6.14 -7.08 10.77
N GLU A 7 6.70 -6.23 11.63
CA GLU A 7 7.03 -4.84 11.27
C GLU A 7 7.96 -4.76 10.05
N ALA A 8 8.96 -5.65 9.96
CA ALA A 8 9.85 -5.71 8.81
C ALA A 8 9.10 -6.00 7.51
N GLN A 9 8.19 -6.98 7.52
CA GLN A 9 7.36 -7.32 6.36
C GLN A 9 6.43 -6.16 5.97
N LYS A 10 5.81 -5.49 6.94
CA LYS A 10 4.97 -4.30 6.67
C LYS A 10 5.78 -3.18 6.03
N ASN A 11 6.97 -2.89 6.58
CA ASN A 11 7.81 -1.81 6.10
C ASN A 11 8.26 -2.03 4.65
N VAL A 12 8.61 -3.26 4.24
CA VAL A 12 8.95 -3.57 2.85
C VAL A 12 7.77 -3.27 1.91
N VAL A 13 6.55 -3.66 2.28
CA VAL A 13 5.35 -3.37 1.48
C VAL A 13 5.09 -1.87 1.38
N ILE A 14 5.20 -1.14 2.50
CA ILE A 14 5.01 0.32 2.54
C ILE A 14 6.01 1.02 1.63
N VAL A 15 7.30 0.65 1.70
CA VAL A 15 8.35 1.25 0.87
C VAL A 15 8.11 0.98 -0.61
N ASN A 16 7.80 -0.26 -0.99
CA ASN A 16 7.53 -0.60 -2.39
C ASN A 16 6.32 0.15 -2.94
N ALA A 17 5.24 0.25 -2.16
CA ALA A 17 4.06 1.01 -2.54
C ALA A 17 4.36 2.52 -2.64
N ALA A 18 5.14 3.08 -1.72
CA ALA A 18 5.55 4.49 -1.77
C ALA A 18 6.36 4.80 -3.04
N PHE A 19 7.28 3.93 -3.43
CA PHE A 19 8.01 4.08 -4.69
C PHE A 19 7.09 3.96 -5.90
N ALA A 20 6.15 3.01 -5.92
CA ALA A 20 5.16 2.91 -6.98
C ALA A 20 4.32 4.20 -7.12
N ILE A 21 3.87 4.77 -5.99
CA ILE A 21 3.16 6.05 -5.97
C ILE A 21 4.05 7.17 -6.52
N ARG A 22 5.31 7.27 -6.10
CA ARG A 22 6.26 8.29 -6.57
C ARG A 22 6.55 8.16 -8.08
N VAL A 23 6.57 6.94 -8.62
CA VAL A 23 6.75 6.72 -10.07
C VAL A 23 5.54 7.24 -10.85
N ILE A 24 4.33 7.05 -10.32
CA ILE A 24 3.07 7.52 -10.97
C ILE A 24 2.87 9.04 -10.77
N CYS A 25 3.24 9.55 -9.59
CA CYS A 25 3.09 10.94 -9.17
C CYS A 25 4.46 11.53 -8.78
N PRO A 26 5.34 11.81 -9.75
CA PRO A 26 6.70 12.29 -9.48
C PRO A 26 6.76 13.64 -8.76
N GLU A 27 5.66 14.40 -8.76
CA GLU A 27 5.50 15.65 -8.04
C GLU A 27 5.33 15.47 -6.52
N LYS A 28 4.85 14.32 -6.05
CA LYS A 28 4.57 14.06 -4.62
C LYS A 28 5.85 13.69 -3.87
N PRO A 29 6.25 14.41 -2.81
CA PRO A 29 7.41 14.06 -1.99
C PRO A 29 7.36 12.61 -1.49
N ILE A 30 8.52 11.98 -1.32
CA ILE A 30 8.57 10.56 -0.93
C ILE A 30 7.93 10.32 0.43
N GLU A 31 8.00 11.29 1.35
CA GLU A 31 7.38 11.27 2.67
C GLU A 31 5.85 11.22 2.57
N GLU A 32 5.26 11.98 1.62
CA GLU A 32 3.82 11.94 1.34
C GLU A 32 3.44 10.58 0.75
N CYS A 33 4.24 10.04 -0.17
CA CYS A 33 4.00 8.70 -0.74
C CYS A 33 4.05 7.60 0.32
N ILE A 34 4.98 7.68 1.29
CA ILE A 34 5.06 6.76 2.42
C ILE A 34 3.80 6.86 3.30
N ALA A 35 3.34 8.09 3.59
CA ALA A 35 2.13 8.31 4.38
C ALA A 35 0.89 7.71 3.69
N LEU A 36 0.74 7.91 2.39
CA LEU A 36 -0.36 7.33 1.59
C LEU A 36 -0.30 5.80 1.54
N ALA A 37 0.89 5.22 1.34
CA ALA A 37 1.09 3.78 1.33
C ALA A 37 0.72 3.15 2.68
N ARG A 38 1.13 3.80 3.78
CA ARG A 38 0.79 3.38 5.14
C ARG A 38 -0.71 3.45 5.40
N GLU A 39 -1.35 4.57 5.06
CA GLU A 39 -2.79 4.77 5.23
C GLU A 39 -3.59 3.70 4.47
N SER A 40 -3.22 3.39 3.22
CA SER A 40 -3.87 2.35 2.42
C SER A 40 -3.78 0.96 3.07
N LEU A 41 -2.63 0.65 3.68
CA LEU A 41 -2.39 -0.63 4.34
C LEU A 41 -3.15 -0.76 5.67
N GLU A 42 -3.10 0.28 6.50
CA GLU A 42 -3.64 0.31 7.86
C GLU A 42 -5.17 0.51 7.90
N SER A 43 -5.72 1.33 6.99
CA SER A 43 -7.18 1.56 6.88
C SER A 43 -7.96 0.34 6.38
N GLY A 44 -7.27 -0.64 5.78
CA GLY A 44 -7.90 -1.81 5.16
C GLY A 44 -8.32 -1.60 3.70
N LYS A 45 -8.21 -0.39 3.13
CA LYS A 45 -8.49 -0.10 1.71
C LYS A 45 -7.72 -1.00 0.75
N ALA A 46 -6.46 -1.32 1.07
CA ALA A 46 -5.66 -2.26 0.28
C ALA A 46 -6.30 -3.66 0.21
N ARG A 47 -6.90 -4.13 1.32
CA ARG A 47 -7.60 -5.43 1.37
C ARG A 47 -8.88 -5.40 0.54
N GLU A 48 -9.65 -4.33 0.64
CA GLU A 48 -10.89 -4.19 -0.13
C GLU A 48 -10.62 -4.13 -1.64
N THR A 49 -9.56 -3.43 -2.03
CA THR A 49 -9.12 -3.35 -3.43
C THR A 49 -8.68 -4.73 -3.93
N LEU A 50 -7.89 -5.47 -3.14
CA LEU A 50 -7.49 -6.84 -3.46
C LEU A 50 -8.70 -7.77 -3.59
N LYS A 51 -9.68 -7.67 -2.69
CA LYS A 51 -10.91 -8.46 -2.75
C LYS A 51 -11.66 -8.22 -4.05
N LYS A 52 -11.87 -6.96 -4.44
CA LYS A 52 -12.50 -6.58 -5.72
C LYS A 52 -11.70 -7.10 -6.91
N PHE A 53 -10.38 -7.00 -6.86
CA PHE A 53 -9.51 -7.51 -7.93
C PHE A 53 -9.71 -9.02 -8.12
N VAL A 54 -9.72 -9.80 -7.04
CA VAL A 54 -9.97 -11.25 -7.11
C VAL A 54 -11.37 -11.55 -7.63
N GLU A 55 -12.41 -10.83 -7.15
CA GLU A 55 -13.79 -10.99 -7.64
C GLU A 55 -13.95 -10.73 -9.15
N LEU A 56 -13.16 -9.81 -9.71
CA LEU A 56 -13.19 -9.48 -11.14
C LEU A 56 -12.39 -10.45 -12.03
N ASN A 57 -11.50 -11.26 -11.46
CA ASN A 57 -10.59 -12.14 -12.21
C ASN A 57 -10.73 -13.63 -11.82
N GLY A 58 -11.71 -13.96 -10.98
CA GLY A 58 -12.00 -15.32 -10.51
C GLY A 58 -12.98 -16.08 -11.38
#